data_AF-A0A950DJY5-F1
#
_entry.id   AF-A0A950DJY5-F1
#
_cell.length_a   1.000
_cell.length_b   1.000
_cell.length_c   1.000
_cell.angle_alpha   90.00
_cell.angle_beta   90.00
_cell.angle_gamma   90.00
#
_symmetry.space_group_name_H-M   'P 1'
#
loop_
_entity.id
_entity.type
_entity.pdbx_description
1 polymer ?
#
loop_
_entity_poly.entity_id
_entity_poly.type
_entity_poly.pdbx_seq_one_letter_code
_entity_poly.pdbx_strand_id
1 'polypeptide(L)'
;MIEIRALHCGLRGVTVAGYFDSNHLAEAADLVMKREAAGIYLTLNPVRTSLLARAANRFVERPNSTTTDSDIDRRTWLFIDFDPRRPSGISATEEEKHHALQRAEECRQIFADTGWVEPLVCDSGNGVHLNYPIDLPNDSASRVLLNAC
;
A
#
# COMPACT_ATOMS: atom_id res chain seq x y z
N MET A 1 3.80 -11.55 -5.69
CA MET A 1 2.58 -11.95 -4.97
C MET A 1 2.26 -10.87 -3.96
N ILE A 2 0.98 -10.56 -3.77
CA ILE A 2 0.52 -9.58 -2.77
C ILE A 2 -0.59 -10.17 -1.90
N GLU A 3 -0.77 -9.60 -0.72
CA GLU A 3 -1.99 -9.77 0.08
C GLU A 3 -2.93 -8.60 -0.19
N ILE A 4 -4.22 -8.87 -0.34
CA ILE A 4 -5.29 -7.86 -0.38
C ILE A 4 -6.15 -8.05 0.87
N ARG A 5 -6.46 -6.95 1.57
CA ARG A 5 -7.31 -6.91 2.76
C ARG A 5 -8.44 -5.91 2.59
N ALA A 6 -9.65 -6.32 2.89
CA ALA A 6 -10.80 -5.45 3.04
C ALA A 6 -11.19 -5.41 4.52
N LEU A 7 -11.25 -4.21 5.09
CA LEU A 7 -11.54 -3.99 6.50
C LEU A 7 -13.00 -3.58 6.72
N HIS A 8 -13.52 -3.93 7.89
CA HIS A 8 -14.88 -3.59 8.33
C HIS A 8 -15.96 -3.95 7.30
N CYS A 9 -15.87 -5.13 6.69
CA CYS A 9 -16.82 -5.57 5.69
C CYS A 9 -18.19 -5.89 6.31
N GLY A 10 -19.24 -5.27 5.75
CA GLY A 10 -20.64 -5.47 6.13
C GLY A 10 -20.96 -5.12 7.59
N LEU A 11 -22.20 -5.43 8.01
CA LEU A 11 -22.72 -5.03 9.33
C LEU A 11 -21.94 -5.58 10.54
N ARG A 12 -21.20 -6.69 10.35
CA ARG A 12 -20.41 -7.33 11.42
C ARG A 12 -18.97 -6.81 11.47
N GLY A 13 -18.58 -5.88 10.60
CA GLY A 13 -17.27 -5.25 10.60
C GLY A 13 -16.11 -6.24 10.42
N VAL A 14 -16.29 -7.25 9.56
CA VAL A 14 -15.31 -8.34 9.47
C VAL A 14 -14.10 -7.95 8.62
N THR A 15 -12.93 -8.47 8.96
CA THR A 15 -11.78 -8.43 8.05
C THR A 15 -11.87 -9.57 7.05
N VAL A 16 -11.68 -9.25 5.78
CA VAL A 16 -11.57 -10.21 4.68
C VAL A 16 -10.18 -10.07 4.06
N ALA A 17 -9.46 -11.17 3.85
CA ALA A 17 -8.12 -11.13 3.26
C ALA A 17 -7.92 -12.25 2.24
N GLY A 18 -6.99 -12.07 1.31
CA GLY A 18 -6.61 -13.08 0.33
C GLY A 18 -5.20 -12.84 -0.20
N TYR A 19 -4.57 -13.88 -0.75
CA TYR A 19 -3.23 -13.82 -1.33
C TYR A 19 -3.32 -14.12 -2.82
N PHE A 20 -2.75 -13.24 -3.64
CA PHE A 20 -2.92 -13.28 -5.09
C PHE A 20 -1.59 -13.19 -5.82
N ASP A 21 -1.42 -14.10 -6.78
CA ASP A 21 -0.36 -14.00 -7.78
C ASP A 21 -0.72 -12.98 -8.88
N SER A 22 0.24 -12.70 -9.77
CA SER A 22 0.08 -11.67 -10.81
C SER A 22 -1.04 -11.96 -11.81
N ASN A 23 -1.39 -13.23 -12.02
CA ASN A 23 -2.38 -13.63 -13.02
C ASN A 23 -3.82 -13.45 -12.52
N HIS A 24 -4.02 -13.31 -11.21
CA HIS A 24 -5.34 -13.21 -10.60
C HIS A 24 -5.66 -11.80 -10.04
N LEU A 25 -4.79 -10.81 -10.24
CA LEU A 25 -4.97 -9.47 -9.66
C LEU A 25 -6.22 -8.76 -10.17
N ALA A 26 -6.54 -8.88 -11.46
CA ALA A 26 -7.73 -8.25 -12.03
C ALA A 26 -9.02 -8.83 -11.43
N GLU A 27 -9.12 -10.16 -11.35
CA GLU A 27 -10.26 -10.83 -10.70
C GLU A 27 -10.34 -10.48 -9.21
N ALA A 28 -9.20 -10.43 -8.52
CA ALA A 28 -9.15 -10.06 -7.11
C ALA A 28 -9.66 -8.64 -6.87
N ALA A 29 -9.31 -7.70 -7.75
CA ALA A 29 -9.80 -6.32 -7.73
C ALA A 29 -11.33 -6.29 -7.89
N ASP A 30 -11.88 -6.98 -8.88
CA ASP A 30 -13.34 -7.04 -9.10
C ASP A 30 -14.08 -7.66 -7.90
N LEU A 31 -13.51 -8.68 -7.27
CA LEU A 31 -14.09 -9.35 -6.12
C LEU A 31 -14.05 -8.50 -4.85
N VAL A 32 -12.94 -7.79 -4.60
CA VAL A 32 -12.80 -6.96 -3.40
C VAL A 32 -13.65 -5.69 -3.50
N MET A 33 -13.80 -5.11 -4.69
CA MET A 33 -14.63 -3.92 -4.91
C MET A 33 -16.12 -4.15 -4.69
N LYS A 34 -16.59 -5.41 -4.77
CA LYS A 34 -17.97 -5.80 -4.44
C LYS A 34 -18.22 -5.91 -2.93
N ARG A 35 -17.20 -5.72 -2.09
CA ARG A 35 -17.32 -5.74 -0.64
C ARG A 35 -17.67 -4.35 -0.15
N GLU A 36 -18.69 -4.25 0.69
CA GLU A 36 -18.97 -3.05 1.50
C GLU A 36 -17.92 -2.92 2.60
N ALA A 37 -16.69 -2.54 2.22
CA ALA A 37 -15.55 -2.37 3.11
C ALA A 37 -15.33 -0.90 3.42
N ALA A 38 -14.91 -0.59 4.66
CA ALA A 38 -14.51 0.77 5.02
C ALA A 38 -13.16 1.16 4.39
N GLY A 39 -12.33 0.17 4.03
CA GLY A 39 -11.05 0.39 3.38
C GLY A 39 -10.47 -0.89 2.80
N ILE A 40 -9.78 -0.76 1.67
CA ILE A 40 -9.09 -1.84 0.98
C ILE A 40 -7.60 -1.53 0.99
N TYR A 41 -6.80 -2.49 1.44
CA TYR A 41 -5.37 -2.39 1.61
C TYR A 41 -4.69 -3.52 0.84
N LEU A 42 -3.48 -3.24 0.36
CA LEU A 42 -2.64 -4.23 -0.29
C LEU A 42 -1.21 -4.10 0.21
N THR A 43 -0.49 -5.21 0.26
CA THR A 43 0.94 -5.17 0.56
C THR A 43 1.68 -4.47 -0.57
N LEU A 44 2.32 -3.36 -0.26
CA LEU A 44 3.10 -2.58 -1.23
C LEU A 44 4.26 -3.39 -1.83
N ASN A 45 4.94 -4.15 -0.98
CA ASN A 45 6.08 -4.96 -1.36
C ASN A 45 5.69 -6.43 -1.53
N PRO A 46 6.40 -7.19 -2.39
CA PRO A 46 6.17 -8.62 -2.55
C PRO A 46 6.27 -9.37 -1.22
N VAL A 47 5.32 -10.26 -1.00
CA VAL A 47 5.31 -11.19 0.14
C VAL A 47 5.88 -12.55 -0.26
N ARG A 48 6.41 -13.29 0.73
CA ARG A 48 6.89 -14.68 0.54
C ARG A 48 5.83 -15.54 -0.13
N THR A 49 6.18 -16.21 -1.24
CA THR A 49 5.23 -17.02 -2.04
C THR A 49 4.53 -18.12 -1.27
N SER A 50 5.16 -18.67 -0.22
CA SER A 50 4.55 -19.66 0.67
C SER A 50 3.24 -19.20 1.32
N LEU A 51 3.02 -17.88 1.47
CA LEU A 51 1.78 -17.35 2.04
C LEU A 51 0.56 -17.56 1.15
N LEU A 52 0.75 -17.87 -0.14
CA LEU A 52 -0.35 -18.21 -1.04
C LEU A 52 -1.20 -19.34 -0.47
N ALA A 53 -0.59 -20.30 0.22
CA ALA A 53 -1.29 -21.44 0.82
C ALA A 53 -2.34 -21.03 1.88
N ARG A 54 -2.23 -19.83 2.49
CA ARG A 54 -3.21 -19.34 3.47
C ARG A 54 -4.57 -19.05 2.84
N ALA A 55 -4.59 -18.52 1.61
CA ALA A 55 -5.80 -18.23 0.85
C ALA A 55 -5.47 -18.03 -0.64
N ALA A 56 -5.19 -19.12 -1.34
CA ALA A 56 -4.68 -19.08 -2.71
C ALA A 56 -5.72 -18.51 -3.68
N ASN A 57 -5.43 -17.33 -4.22
CA ASN A 57 -6.23 -16.62 -5.22
C ASN A 57 -7.71 -16.51 -4.83
N ARG A 58 -7.99 -16.35 -3.53
CA ARG A 58 -9.34 -16.23 -3.00
C ARG A 58 -9.37 -15.43 -1.72
N PHE A 59 -10.53 -14.86 -1.42
CA PHE A 59 -10.77 -14.19 -0.15
C PHE A 59 -11.27 -15.15 0.93
N VAL A 60 -10.85 -14.90 2.17
CA VAL A 60 -11.33 -15.55 3.40
C VAL A 60 -11.79 -14.51 4.40
N GLU A 61 -12.94 -14.74 5.04
CA GLU A 61 -13.38 -13.94 6.18
C GLU A 61 -12.64 -14.37 7.45
N ARG A 62 -12.32 -13.40 8.32
CA ARG A 62 -11.64 -13.63 9.61
C ARG A 62 -10.40 -14.53 9.46
N PRO A 63 -9.41 -14.12 8.65
CA PRO A 63 -8.18 -14.90 8.51
C PRO A 63 -7.51 -15.10 9.88
N ASN A 64 -7.02 -16.32 10.15
CA ASN A 64 -6.29 -16.63 11.38
C ASN A 64 -4.95 -15.87 11.50
N SER A 65 -4.38 -15.47 10.37
CA SER A 65 -3.12 -14.74 10.28
C SER A 65 -3.09 -13.91 9.00
N THR A 66 -2.48 -12.73 9.06
CA THR A 66 -2.20 -11.86 7.90
C THR A 66 -0.70 -11.69 7.71
N THR A 67 -0.29 -11.00 6.65
CA THR A 67 1.11 -10.66 6.39
C THR A 67 1.68 -9.81 7.53
N THR A 68 2.89 -10.15 7.97
CA THR A 68 3.73 -9.37 8.90
C THR A 68 4.97 -8.81 8.19
N ASP A 69 5.71 -7.92 8.83
CA ASP A 69 6.96 -7.38 8.28
C ASP A 69 7.97 -8.48 7.92
N SER A 70 8.03 -9.56 8.71
CA SER A 70 8.92 -10.70 8.45
C SER A 70 8.52 -11.53 7.21
N ASP A 71 7.28 -11.38 6.76
CA ASP A 71 6.74 -12.06 5.59
C ASP A 71 7.01 -11.29 4.28
N ILE A 72 7.49 -10.06 4.36
CA ILE A 72 7.94 -9.28 3.20
C ILE A 72 9.25 -9.88 2.69
N ASP A 73 9.28 -10.19 1.40
CA ASP A 73 10.42 -10.83 0.75
C ASP A 73 11.56 -9.83 0.50
N ARG A 74 11.20 -8.68 -0.08
CA ARG A 74 12.13 -7.62 -0.49
C ARG A 74 11.41 -6.27 -0.52
N ARG A 75 12.16 -5.19 -0.34
CA ARG A 75 11.64 -3.82 -0.50
C ARG A 75 11.86 -3.37 -1.94
N THR A 76 10.77 -3.16 -2.65
CA THR A 76 10.76 -2.75 -4.07
C THR A 76 10.32 -1.31 -4.27
N TRP A 77 9.81 -0.67 -3.22
CA TRP A 77 9.32 0.70 -3.25
C TRP A 77 9.83 1.51 -2.06
N LEU A 78 10.40 2.68 -2.34
CA LEU A 78 10.49 3.78 -1.39
C LEU A 78 9.17 4.55 -1.48
N PHE A 79 8.37 4.46 -0.42
CA PHE A 79 7.05 5.05 -0.30
C PHE A 79 7.15 6.39 0.43
N ILE A 80 6.79 7.47 -0.24
CA ILE A 80 6.78 8.82 0.34
C ILE A 80 5.34 9.32 0.32
N ASP A 81 4.77 9.53 1.49
CA ASP A 81 3.36 9.85 1.68
C ASP A 81 3.16 11.33 2.03
N PHE A 82 2.27 11.98 1.30
CA PHE A 82 1.91 13.38 1.48
C PHE A 82 0.45 13.46 1.87
N ASP A 83 0.21 13.50 3.17
CA ASP A 83 -1.12 13.55 3.77
C ASP A 83 -1.28 14.84 4.59
N PRO A 84 -2.36 15.62 4.39
CA PRO A 84 -2.59 16.82 5.18
C PRO A 84 -2.87 16.44 6.65
N ARG A 85 -2.34 17.26 7.58
CA ARG A 85 -2.60 17.10 9.02
C ARG A 85 -4.04 17.49 9.33
N ARG A 86 -4.87 16.50 9.64
CA ARG A 86 -6.30 16.68 9.96
C ARG A 86 -6.73 15.71 11.07
N PRO A 87 -7.87 15.94 11.74
CA PRO A 87 -8.40 14.99 12.70
C PRO A 87 -8.69 13.63 12.06
N SER A 88 -8.48 12.55 12.80
CA SER A 88 -8.73 11.19 12.30
C SER A 88 -10.21 10.98 11.96
N GLY A 89 -10.49 10.24 10.90
CA GLY A 89 -11.84 9.93 10.43
C GLY A 89 -12.51 11.04 9.61
N ILE A 90 -11.80 12.12 9.31
CA ILE A 90 -12.29 13.23 8.48
C ILE A 90 -11.54 13.23 7.16
N SER A 91 -12.27 13.32 6.04
CA SER A 91 -11.68 13.46 4.71
C SER A 91 -10.98 14.81 4.55
N ALA A 92 -9.93 14.85 3.72
CA ALA A 92 -9.27 16.10 3.40
C ALA A 92 -10.21 17.03 2.62
N THR A 93 -10.08 18.34 2.82
CA THR A 93 -10.68 19.31 1.89
C THR A 93 -9.91 19.36 0.58
N GLU A 94 -10.50 19.94 -0.47
CA GLU A 94 -9.83 20.12 -1.75
C GLU A 94 -8.56 20.99 -1.59
N GLU A 95 -8.60 22.02 -0.75
CA GLU A 95 -7.46 22.88 -0.46
C GLU A 95 -6.35 22.13 0.27
N GLU A 96 -6.69 21.33 1.29
CA GLU A 96 -5.74 20.49 2.02
C GLU A 96 -5.06 19.48 1.09
N LYS A 97 -5.83 18.85 0.20
CA LYS A 97 -5.32 17.91 -0.80
C LYS A 97 -4.45 18.62 -1.85
N HIS A 98 -4.82 19.83 -2.27
CA HIS A 98 -4.01 20.62 -3.20
C HIS A 98 -2.64 20.95 -2.60
N HIS A 99 -2.58 21.32 -1.31
CA HIS A 99 -1.31 21.53 -0.62
C HIS A 99 -0.46 20.26 -0.53
N ALA A 100 -1.08 19.09 -0.31
CA ALA A 100 -0.37 17.82 -0.34
C ALA A 100 0.23 17.53 -1.73
N LEU A 101 -0.52 17.79 -2.80
CA LEU A 101 -0.04 17.65 -4.18
C LEU A 101 1.13 18.60 -4.48
N GLN A 102 1.04 19.86 -4.07
CA GLN A 102 2.13 20.83 -4.24
C GLN A 102 3.41 20.35 -3.55
N ARG A 103 3.31 19.84 -2.32
CA ARG A 103 4.46 19.32 -1.58
C ARG A 103 5.01 18.04 -2.20
N ALA A 104 4.15 17.17 -2.72
CA ALA A 104 4.58 15.99 -3.46
C ALA A 104 5.38 16.39 -4.70
N GLU A 105 4.92 17.38 -5.46
CA GLU A 105 5.60 17.88 -6.65
C GLU A 105 6.97 18.51 -6.34
N GLU A 106 7.05 19.32 -5.27
CA GLU A 106 8.33 19.86 -4.78
C GLU A 106 9.32 18.73 -4.45
N CYS A 107 8.87 17.69 -3.74
CA CYS A 107 9.70 16.53 -3.43
C CYS A 107 10.12 15.78 -4.70
N ARG A 108 9.18 15.58 -5.63
CA ARG A 108 9.43 14.94 -6.92
C ARG A 108 10.53 15.66 -7.70
N GLN A 109 10.51 16.99 -7.71
CA GLN A 109 11.54 17.79 -8.38
C GLN A 109 12.92 17.63 -7.72
N ILE A 110 13.00 17.62 -6.38
CA ILE A 110 14.27 17.38 -5.66
C ILE A 110 14.88 16.02 -6.02
N PHE A 111 14.04 14.98 -6.12
CA PHE A 111 14.48 13.64 -6.52
C PHE A 111 14.94 13.62 -7.98
N ALA A 112 14.19 14.27 -8.88
CA ALA A 112 14.58 14.39 -10.28
C ALA A 112 15.94 15.10 -10.45
N ASP A 113 16.17 16.20 -9.73
CA ASP A 113 17.42 16.97 -9.77
C ASP A 113 18.62 16.18 -9.23
N THR A 114 18.38 15.16 -8.40
CA THR A 114 19.40 14.24 -7.87
C THR A 114 19.57 12.97 -8.70
N GLY A 115 18.89 12.88 -9.84
CA GLY A 115 19.03 11.79 -10.81
C GLY A 115 18.19 10.55 -10.51
N TRP A 116 17.20 10.65 -9.60
CA TRP A 116 16.24 9.58 -9.41
C TRP A 116 15.29 9.47 -10.61
N VAL A 117 14.80 8.25 -10.84
CA VAL A 117 13.78 7.97 -11.86
C VAL A 117 12.43 8.53 -11.45
N GLU A 118 11.55 8.75 -12.43
CA GLU A 118 10.18 9.19 -12.19
C GLU A 118 9.42 8.19 -11.28
N PRO A 119 8.75 8.65 -10.21
CA PRO A 119 7.98 7.76 -9.34
C PRO A 119 6.62 7.39 -9.97
N LEU A 120 6.01 6.32 -9.45
CA LEU A 120 4.57 6.17 -9.59
C LEU A 120 3.87 7.14 -8.63
N VAL A 121 3.11 8.08 -9.19
CA VAL A 121 2.27 9.01 -8.42
C VAL A 121 0.88 8.42 -8.24
N CYS A 122 0.38 8.41 -7.01
CA CYS A 122 -0.93 7.87 -6.69
C CYS A 122 -1.72 8.84 -5.81
N ASP A 123 -2.98 9.05 -6.17
CA ASP A 123 -3.97 9.77 -5.35
C ASP A 123 -4.66 8.76 -4.42
N SER A 124 -4.52 8.95 -3.11
CA SER A 124 -5.12 8.08 -2.08
C SER A 124 -6.56 8.46 -1.73
N GLY A 125 -7.11 9.49 -2.39
CA GLY A 125 -8.38 10.13 -2.07
C GLY A 125 -8.17 11.37 -1.21
N ASN A 126 -7.35 11.28 -0.17
CA ASN A 126 -7.11 12.38 0.78
C ASN A 126 -5.77 13.10 0.61
N GLY A 127 -4.81 12.42 -0.02
CA GLY A 127 -3.44 12.89 -0.20
C GLY A 127 -2.85 12.28 -1.46
N VAL A 128 -1.54 12.39 -1.58
CA VAL A 128 -0.78 11.88 -2.71
C VAL A 128 0.41 11.11 -2.17
N HIS A 129 0.74 9.98 -2.78
CA HIS A 129 1.99 9.30 -2.49
C HIS A 129 2.83 9.07 -3.74
N LEU A 130 4.14 9.16 -3.55
CA LEU A 130 5.16 8.88 -4.55
C LEU A 130 5.79 7.52 -4.23
N ASN A 131 5.84 6.63 -5.22
CA ASN A 131 6.47 5.33 -5.10
C ASN A 131 7.69 5.27 -6.02
N TYR A 132 8.88 5.40 -5.46
CA TYR A 132 10.12 5.24 -6.21
C TYR A 132 10.56 3.77 -6.21
N PRO A 133 10.92 3.21 -7.37
CA PRO A 133 11.42 1.84 -7.42
C PRO A 133 12.78 1.76 -6.72
N ILE A 134 12.93 0.77 -5.86
CA ILE A 134 14.20 0.42 -5.21
C ILE A 134 14.40 -1.09 -5.26
N ASP A 135 15.58 -1.54 -4.87
CA ASP A 135 15.88 -2.96 -4.73
C ASP A 135 16.72 -3.18 -3.48
N LEU A 136 16.06 -3.43 -2.35
CA LEU A 136 16.72 -3.64 -1.06
C LEU A 136 16.21 -4.89 -0.35
N PRO A 137 17.08 -5.66 0.32
CA PRO A 137 16.66 -6.80 1.13
C PRO A 137 15.76 -6.34 2.29
N ASN A 138 14.92 -7.23 2.80
CA ASN A 138 14.14 -6.96 4.01
C ASN A 138 14.97 -7.25 5.27
N ASP A 139 16.00 -6.45 5.50
CA ASP A 139 16.88 -6.56 6.66
C ASP A 139 16.95 -5.27 7.49
N SER A 140 17.66 -5.34 8.61
CA SER A 140 17.81 -4.20 9.51
C SER A 140 18.62 -3.06 8.91
N ALA A 141 19.62 -3.37 8.06
CA ALA A 141 20.45 -2.35 7.42
C ALA A 141 19.62 -1.51 6.45
N SER A 142 18.81 -2.16 5.61
CA SER A 142 17.90 -1.50 4.67
C SER A 142 16.82 -0.71 5.40
N ARG A 143 16.30 -1.22 6.52
CA ARG A 143 15.36 -0.46 7.37
C ARG A 143 15.99 0.81 7.92
N VAL A 144 17.23 0.76 8.40
CA VAL A 144 17.94 1.94 8.92
C VAL A 144 18.20 2.94 7.79
N LEU A 145 18.63 2.46 6.62
CA LEU A 145 18.86 3.30 5.45
C LEU A 145 17.61 4.08 5.06
N LEU A 146 16.47 3.40 4.92
CA LEU A 146 15.21 4.03 4.49
C LEU A 146 14.63 4.97 5.56
N ASN A 147 14.93 4.76 6.84
CA ASN A 147 14.52 5.64 7.92
C ASN A 147 15.42 6.88 8.07
N ALA A 148 16.57 6.91 7.42
CA ALA A 148 17.51 8.03 7.44
C ALA A 148 17.28 9.02 6.28
N CYS A 149 16.36 8.70 5.36
CA CYS A 149 15.93 9.56 4.27
C CYS A 149 14.99 10.67 4.73
#